data_AF-A0A1X9YNF5-F1
#
_entry.id   AF-A0A1X9YNF5-F1
#
_cell.length_a   1.000
_cell.length_b   1.000
_cell.length_c   1.000
_cell.angle_alpha   90.00
_cell.angle_beta   90.00
_cell.angle_gamma   90.00
#
_symmetry.space_group_name_H-M   'P 1'
#
loop_
_entity.id
_entity.type
_entity.pdbx_description
1 polymer ?
#
loop_
_entity_poly.entity_id
_entity_poly.type
_entity_poly.pdbx_seq_one_letter_code
_entity_poly.pdbx_strand_id
1 'polypeptide(L)'
;MRNTCMMLTKIKRYSRVLLLTVIWGSLALLHQACEEFEYSPYEIRLDDDEKNINQRNLEKIKALNIAPTDTFRFVLTADAQGFYEENEKLVAHINRRDDIDFVLLGGDLTDFGLVKEFKLVHEDFKTLNVPYVAVVGNHDAINNGKEAFTAMYGDYDISFAVGNSKFILLNTNYLEFDKQVPNLNWLEEELKAAADYENVFVVSHIPPTNTEFGEENQERYANLLKQYNATFSLHGHNHSYKYHFPFGEELPVLETAATEKLEYVVFTVAGDNVSFKRVLI
;
A
#
# COMPACT_ATOMS: atom_id res chain seq x y z
N MET A 1 -73.24 22.72 -24.52
CA MET A 1 -71.98 23.48 -24.35
C MET A 1 -71.32 23.20 -22.99
N ARG A 2 -70.99 21.95 -22.63
CA ARG A 2 -70.32 21.64 -21.33
C ARG A 2 -69.07 20.74 -21.42
N ASN A 3 -68.74 20.18 -22.58
CA ASN A 3 -67.63 19.21 -22.70
C ASN A 3 -66.28 19.82 -23.13
N THR A 4 -66.24 21.07 -23.61
CA THR A 4 -65.02 21.68 -24.16
C THR A 4 -64.11 22.32 -23.08
N CYS A 5 -64.66 22.73 -21.94
CA CYS A 5 -63.90 23.41 -20.87
C CYS A 5 -63.05 22.44 -20.02
N MET A 6 -63.47 21.18 -19.89
CA MET A 6 -62.79 20.16 -19.08
C MET A 6 -61.56 19.55 -19.77
N MET A 7 -61.49 19.63 -21.11
CA MET A 7 -60.38 19.11 -21.91
C MET A 7 -59.17 20.06 -21.87
N LEU A 8 -59.39 21.37 -21.93
CA LEU A 8 -58.35 22.41 -21.89
C LEU A 8 -57.62 22.49 -20.53
N THR A 9 -58.33 22.23 -19.42
CA THR A 9 -57.76 22.18 -18.07
C THR A 9 -56.93 20.93 -17.83
N LYS A 10 -57.34 19.77 -18.38
CA LYS A 10 -56.51 18.55 -18.38
C LYS A 10 -55.24 18.73 -19.21
N ILE A 11 -55.31 19.26 -20.43
CA ILE A 11 -54.15 19.49 -21.31
C ILE A 11 -53.11 20.42 -20.65
N LYS A 12 -53.53 21.52 -20.02
CA LYS A 12 -52.63 22.41 -19.26
C LYS A 12 -51.99 21.74 -18.03
N ARG A 13 -52.70 20.82 -17.37
CA ARG A 13 -52.17 20.06 -16.21
C ARG A 13 -51.15 19.01 -16.65
N TYR A 14 -51.40 18.28 -17.75
CA TYR A 14 -50.42 17.35 -18.33
C TYR A 14 -49.18 18.07 -18.86
N SER A 15 -49.33 19.24 -19.50
CA SER A 15 -48.21 20.08 -19.94
C SER A 15 -47.34 20.57 -18.78
N ARG A 16 -47.93 20.98 -17.65
CA ARG A 16 -47.16 21.41 -16.46
C ARG A 16 -46.45 20.26 -15.75
N VAL A 17 -47.09 19.10 -15.64
CA VAL A 17 -46.46 17.90 -15.07
C VAL A 17 -45.30 17.42 -15.95
N LEU A 18 -45.47 17.42 -17.28
CA LEU A 18 -44.42 17.07 -18.23
C LEU A 18 -43.25 18.05 -18.17
N LEU A 19 -43.53 19.35 -18.09
CA LEU A 19 -42.50 20.39 -17.96
C LEU A 19 -41.73 20.26 -16.64
N LEU A 20 -42.43 19.98 -15.53
CA LEU A 20 -41.79 19.72 -14.24
C LEU A 20 -40.93 18.46 -14.29
N THR A 21 -41.39 17.35 -14.88
CA THR A 21 -40.55 16.15 -15.02
C THR A 21 -39.33 16.38 -15.91
N VAL A 22 -39.45 17.20 -16.96
CA VAL A 22 -38.30 17.56 -17.81
C VAL A 22 -37.32 18.43 -17.05
N ILE A 23 -37.79 19.42 -16.27
CA ILE A 23 -36.94 20.28 -15.43
C ILE A 23 -36.23 19.46 -14.36
N TRP A 24 -36.95 18.57 -13.66
CA TRP A 24 -36.36 17.72 -12.63
C TRP A 24 -35.40 16.67 -13.23
N GLY A 25 -35.73 16.11 -14.39
CA GLY A 25 -34.84 15.20 -15.12
C GLY A 25 -33.57 15.89 -15.63
N SER A 26 -33.68 17.13 -16.12
CA SER A 26 -32.53 17.93 -16.55
C SER A 26 -31.68 18.42 -15.38
N LEU A 27 -32.27 18.77 -14.23
CA LEU A 27 -31.51 19.04 -13.00
C LEU A 27 -30.78 17.78 -12.49
N ALA A 28 -31.40 16.60 -12.56
CA ALA A 28 -30.74 15.35 -12.18
C ALA A 28 -29.55 15.02 -13.10
N LEU A 29 -29.69 15.25 -14.42
CA LEU A 29 -28.60 15.10 -15.40
C LEU A 29 -27.48 16.13 -15.18
N LEU A 30 -27.81 17.37 -14.79
CA LEU A 30 -26.82 18.41 -14.47
C LEU A 30 -26.09 18.13 -13.15
N HIS A 31 -26.72 17.44 -12.19
CA HIS A 31 -26.05 17.03 -10.95
C HIS A 31 -25.04 15.89 -11.18
N GLN A 32 -25.36 14.91 -12.02
CA GLN A 32 -24.43 13.82 -12.34
C GLN A 32 -23.20 14.29 -13.14
N ALA A 33 -23.37 15.28 -14.03
CA ALA A 33 -22.28 15.78 -14.86
C ALA A 33 -21.19 16.57 -14.08
N CYS A 34 -21.46 16.95 -12.83
CA CYS A 34 -20.54 17.79 -12.06
C CYS A 34 -19.49 16.98 -11.28
N GLU A 35 -19.73 15.69 -11.03
CA GLU A 35 -18.81 14.82 -10.28
C GLU A 35 -17.76 14.12 -11.15
N GLU A 36 -18.03 13.90 -12.45
CA GLU A 36 -17.12 13.14 -13.33
C GLU A 36 -16.01 13.97 -14.02
N PHE A 37 -15.96 15.30 -13.82
CA PHE A 37 -14.93 16.12 -14.47
C PHE A 37 -13.64 16.18 -13.63
N GLU A 38 -12.62 15.43 -14.06
CA GLU A 38 -11.25 15.53 -13.58
C GLU A 38 -10.58 16.78 -14.20
N TYR A 39 -10.25 17.77 -13.37
CA TYR A 39 -9.66 19.03 -13.85
C TYR A 39 -8.15 18.92 -14.04
N SER A 40 -7.49 18.08 -13.25
CA SER A 40 -6.04 17.87 -13.27
C SER A 40 -5.71 16.43 -12.89
N PRO A 41 -4.76 15.77 -13.58
CA PRO A 41 -4.28 14.43 -13.21
C PRO A 41 -3.57 14.38 -11.85
N TYR A 42 -3.22 15.54 -11.28
CA TYR A 42 -2.60 15.67 -9.96
C TYR A 42 -3.61 16.03 -8.86
N GLU A 43 -4.90 16.16 -9.20
CA GLU A 43 -5.91 16.50 -8.21
C GLU A 43 -6.17 15.31 -7.27
N ILE A 44 -6.00 15.54 -5.96
CA ILE A 44 -6.26 14.53 -4.94
C ILE A 44 -7.75 14.61 -4.54
N ARG A 45 -8.56 13.78 -5.19
CA ARG A 45 -9.96 13.51 -4.81
C ARG A 45 -10.08 12.05 -4.41
N LEU A 46 -10.26 11.81 -3.12
CA LEU A 46 -10.29 10.47 -2.55
C LEU A 46 -11.66 10.15 -1.94
N ASP A 47 -12.16 8.96 -2.23
CA ASP A 47 -13.25 8.32 -1.51
C ASP A 47 -12.77 7.91 -0.11
N ASP A 48 -13.71 7.58 0.77
CA ASP A 48 -13.38 7.25 2.16
C ASP A 48 -12.62 5.93 2.30
N ASP A 49 -12.82 4.99 1.37
CA ASP A 49 -12.04 3.75 1.34
C ASP A 49 -10.66 3.90 0.70
N GLU A 50 -10.34 5.05 0.11
CA GLU A 50 -9.04 5.35 -0.48
C GLU A 50 -8.11 6.13 0.48
N LYS A 51 -8.60 6.56 1.64
CA LYS A 51 -7.83 7.34 2.65
C LYS A 51 -7.29 6.46 3.78
N ASN A 52 -6.18 6.86 4.38
CA ASN A 52 -5.60 6.22 5.58
C ASN A 52 -5.55 4.67 5.51
N ILE A 53 -5.18 4.12 4.36
CA ILE A 53 -5.19 2.69 4.03
C ILE A 53 -4.30 1.92 5.01
N ASN A 54 -3.06 2.37 5.25
CA ASN A 54 -2.17 1.69 6.20
C ASN A 54 -2.77 1.69 7.59
N GLN A 55 -3.21 2.84 8.11
CA GLN A 55 -3.80 2.92 9.45
C GLN A 55 -4.98 1.95 9.62
N ARG A 56 -5.93 1.94 8.67
CA ARG A 56 -7.10 1.05 8.74
C ARG A 56 -6.71 -0.43 8.64
N ASN A 57 -5.71 -0.78 7.85
CA ASN A 57 -5.24 -2.17 7.76
C ASN A 57 -4.39 -2.57 8.97
N LEU A 58 -3.63 -1.66 9.57
CA LEU A 58 -2.95 -1.90 10.85
C LEU A 58 -3.93 -2.16 11.98
N GLU A 59 -5.07 -1.46 12.01
CA GLU A 59 -6.15 -1.73 12.97
C GLU A 59 -6.73 -3.14 12.77
N LYS A 60 -6.90 -3.59 11.52
CA LYS A 60 -7.31 -4.97 11.21
C LYS A 60 -6.26 -6.00 11.64
N ILE A 61 -4.98 -5.74 11.37
CA ILE A 61 -3.86 -6.60 11.81
C ILE A 61 -3.86 -6.72 13.33
N LYS A 62 -3.98 -5.59 14.04
CA LYS A 62 -4.07 -5.59 15.51
C LYS A 62 -5.28 -6.37 16.01
N ALA A 63 -6.41 -6.31 15.30
CA ALA A 63 -7.63 -7.04 15.63
C ALA A 63 -7.52 -8.56 15.42
N LEU A 64 -6.48 -9.07 14.74
CA LEU A 64 -6.18 -10.50 14.68
C LEU A 64 -5.81 -11.06 16.05
N ASN A 65 -5.33 -10.22 16.99
CA ASN A 65 -4.96 -10.59 18.36
C ASN A 65 -3.98 -11.79 18.44
N ILE A 66 -3.04 -11.86 17.50
CA ILE A 66 -1.98 -12.89 17.47
C ILE A 66 -1.14 -12.78 18.74
N ALA A 67 -1.11 -13.82 19.56
CA ALA A 67 -0.34 -13.85 20.79
C ALA A 67 1.17 -14.01 20.50
N PRO A 68 2.07 -13.62 21.44
CA PRO A 68 3.52 -13.78 21.26
C PRO A 68 3.98 -15.21 20.92
N THR A 69 3.23 -16.23 21.35
CA THR A 69 3.53 -17.65 21.11
C THR A 69 2.88 -18.21 19.86
N ASP A 70 1.99 -17.46 19.22
CA ASP A 70 1.25 -17.94 18.06
C ASP A 70 2.12 -17.91 16.81
N THR A 71 1.80 -18.79 15.86
CA THR A 71 2.38 -18.74 14.52
C THR A 71 1.57 -17.81 13.66
N PHE A 72 2.24 -16.93 12.91
CA PHE A 72 1.60 -16.12 11.88
C PHE A 72 2.40 -16.14 10.57
N ARG A 73 1.75 -15.79 9.47
CA ARG A 73 2.37 -15.67 8.15
C ARG A 73 2.01 -14.37 7.49
N PHE A 74 3.00 -13.78 6.84
CA PHE A 74 2.78 -12.61 6.00
C PHE A 74 3.38 -12.80 4.63
N VAL A 75 2.80 -12.11 3.66
CA VAL A 75 3.36 -12.03 2.30
C VAL A 75 4.18 -10.77 2.15
N LEU A 76 5.31 -10.86 1.45
CA LEU A 76 6.04 -9.74 0.87
C LEU A 76 5.90 -9.80 -0.66
N THR A 77 5.46 -8.71 -1.26
CA THR A 77 5.45 -8.44 -2.71
C THR A 77 5.73 -6.95 -2.92
N ALA A 78 6.08 -6.51 -4.13
CA ALA A 78 6.43 -5.11 -4.41
C ALA A 78 6.28 -4.81 -5.91
N ASP A 79 6.49 -3.55 -6.29
CA ASP A 79 6.51 -3.08 -7.67
C ASP A 79 5.22 -3.52 -8.41
N ALA A 80 4.10 -2.97 -7.95
CA ALA A 80 2.74 -3.27 -8.43
C ALA A 80 2.32 -2.39 -9.62
N GLN A 81 3.07 -1.33 -9.88
CA GLN A 81 2.76 -0.30 -10.86
C GLN A 81 2.64 -0.89 -12.27
N GLY A 82 1.55 -0.53 -12.96
CA GLY A 82 1.34 -0.91 -14.37
C GLY A 82 0.99 -2.39 -14.64
N PHE A 83 1.01 -3.26 -13.63
CA PHE A 83 0.79 -4.71 -13.77
C PHE A 83 -0.56 -5.19 -13.23
N TYR A 84 -1.65 -4.48 -13.53
CA TYR A 84 -2.98 -4.71 -12.93
C TYR A 84 -3.51 -6.15 -13.13
N GLU A 85 -3.34 -6.75 -14.31
CA GLU A 85 -3.76 -8.13 -14.54
C GLU A 85 -2.96 -9.14 -13.69
N GLU A 86 -1.66 -8.87 -13.47
CA GLU A 86 -0.80 -9.68 -12.63
C GLU A 86 -1.11 -9.48 -11.15
N ASN A 87 -1.41 -8.25 -10.74
CA ASN A 87 -1.90 -7.92 -9.40
C ASN A 87 -3.17 -8.72 -9.08
N GLU A 88 -4.17 -8.71 -9.97
CA GLU A 88 -5.41 -9.49 -9.81
C GLU A 88 -5.12 -10.99 -9.66
N LYS A 89 -4.25 -11.56 -10.50
CA LYS A 89 -3.85 -12.98 -10.43
C LYS A 89 -3.15 -13.30 -9.11
N LEU A 90 -2.26 -12.41 -8.66
CA LEU A 90 -1.52 -12.54 -7.40
C LEU A 90 -2.44 -12.47 -6.20
N VAL A 91 -3.33 -11.48 -6.13
CA VAL A 91 -4.34 -11.34 -5.08
C VAL A 91 -5.28 -12.54 -5.06
N ALA A 92 -5.75 -13.00 -6.22
CA ALA A 92 -6.59 -14.19 -6.32
C ALA A 92 -5.86 -15.46 -5.85
N HIS A 93 -4.55 -15.57 -6.09
CA HIS A 93 -3.75 -16.70 -5.60
C HIS A 93 -3.57 -16.64 -4.08
N ILE A 94 -3.27 -15.47 -3.51
CA ILE A 94 -3.18 -15.26 -2.06
C ILE A 94 -4.52 -15.59 -1.38
N ASN A 95 -5.63 -15.13 -1.95
CA ASN A 95 -6.98 -15.34 -1.40
C ASN A 95 -7.43 -16.81 -1.35
N ARG A 96 -6.78 -17.71 -2.09
CA ARG A 96 -7.02 -19.17 -2.01
C ARG A 96 -6.35 -19.82 -0.80
N ARG A 97 -5.49 -19.07 -0.10
CA ARG A 97 -4.81 -19.52 1.12
C ARG A 97 -5.59 -19.05 2.33
N ASP A 98 -5.73 -19.94 3.30
CA ASP A 98 -6.34 -19.69 4.61
C ASP A 98 -5.31 -19.51 5.74
N ASP A 99 -4.02 -19.46 5.38
CA ASP A 99 -2.89 -19.45 6.31
C ASP A 99 -2.07 -18.15 6.29
N ILE A 100 -2.51 -17.13 5.54
CA ILE A 100 -1.89 -15.80 5.48
C ILE A 100 -2.67 -14.85 6.38
N ASP A 101 -1.95 -14.06 7.19
CA ASP A 101 -2.55 -13.11 8.13
C ASP A 101 -2.57 -11.68 7.57
N PHE A 102 -1.55 -11.29 6.81
CA PHE A 102 -1.47 -9.97 6.17
C PHE A 102 -0.46 -9.93 5.01
N VAL A 103 -0.50 -8.85 4.23
CA VAL A 103 0.41 -8.59 3.11
C VAL A 103 1.18 -7.29 3.34
N LEU A 104 2.48 -7.32 3.04
CA LEU A 104 3.34 -6.15 2.94
C LEU A 104 3.63 -5.87 1.48
N LEU A 105 3.31 -4.66 1.03
CA LEU A 105 3.55 -4.17 -0.32
C LEU A 105 4.74 -3.22 -0.32
N GLY A 106 5.87 -3.70 -0.85
CA GLY A 106 7.21 -3.13 -0.78
C GLY A 106 7.46 -1.90 -1.67
N GLY A 107 6.46 -1.03 -1.86
CA GLY A 107 6.58 0.21 -2.62
C GLY A 107 6.51 0.05 -4.14
N ASP A 108 6.57 1.20 -4.80
CA ASP A 108 6.30 1.40 -6.23
C ASP A 108 4.89 0.91 -6.58
N LEU A 109 3.93 1.69 -6.10
CA LEU A 109 2.49 1.53 -6.37
C LEU A 109 2.09 2.22 -7.68
N THR A 110 2.91 3.16 -8.14
CA THR A 110 2.66 3.99 -9.31
C THR A 110 3.89 4.06 -10.21
N ASP A 111 3.70 4.38 -11.50
CA ASP A 111 4.82 4.69 -12.40
C ASP A 111 5.18 6.18 -12.34
N PHE A 112 4.18 7.03 -12.10
CA PHE A 112 4.30 8.49 -12.26
C PHE A 112 3.84 9.32 -11.06
N GLY A 113 3.56 8.70 -9.91
CA GLY A 113 3.04 9.38 -8.72
C GLY A 113 1.63 9.95 -8.93
N LEU A 114 0.85 9.38 -9.83
CA LEU A 114 -0.52 9.85 -10.13
C LEU A 114 -1.52 9.22 -9.17
N VAL A 115 -2.46 10.02 -8.67
CA VAL A 115 -3.55 9.55 -7.78
C VAL A 115 -4.32 8.40 -8.42
N LYS A 116 -4.56 8.47 -9.73
CA LYS A 116 -5.24 7.41 -10.49
C LYS A 116 -4.51 6.07 -10.42
N GLU A 117 -3.18 6.07 -10.48
CA GLU A 117 -2.39 4.83 -10.41
C GLU A 117 -2.45 4.21 -9.01
N PHE A 118 -2.33 5.04 -7.96
CA PHE A 118 -2.53 4.58 -6.59
C PHE A 118 -3.92 3.96 -6.40
N LYS A 119 -4.97 4.60 -6.94
CA LYS A 119 -6.33 4.07 -6.87
C LYS A 119 -6.45 2.73 -7.60
N LEU A 120 -5.86 2.58 -8.77
CA LEU A 120 -5.92 1.31 -9.51
C LEU A 120 -5.23 0.17 -8.74
N VAL A 121 -4.05 0.42 -8.18
CA VAL A 121 -3.40 -0.57 -7.30
C VAL A 121 -4.23 -0.82 -6.03
N HIS A 122 -4.86 0.20 -5.45
CA HIS A 122 -5.79 0.00 -4.34
C HIS A 122 -6.99 -0.88 -4.72
N GLU A 123 -7.58 -0.70 -5.90
CA GLU A 123 -8.69 -1.54 -6.38
C GLU A 123 -8.31 -3.01 -6.48
N ASP A 124 -7.09 -3.32 -6.94
CA ASP A 124 -6.59 -4.70 -6.97
C ASP A 124 -6.45 -5.26 -5.55
N PHE A 125 -5.67 -4.57 -4.71
CA PHE A 125 -5.25 -5.06 -3.40
C PHE A 125 -6.36 -4.99 -2.33
N LYS A 126 -7.37 -4.11 -2.47
CA LYS A 126 -8.51 -4.06 -1.55
C LYS A 126 -9.40 -5.29 -1.61
N THR A 127 -9.26 -6.11 -2.66
CA THR A 127 -9.95 -7.40 -2.79
C THR A 127 -9.26 -8.55 -2.04
N LEU A 128 -8.10 -8.31 -1.41
CA LEU A 128 -7.49 -9.27 -0.49
C LEU A 128 -8.44 -9.60 0.67
N ASN A 129 -8.51 -10.89 1.03
CA ASN A 129 -9.25 -11.38 2.20
C ASN A 129 -8.55 -11.02 3.53
N VAL A 130 -7.32 -10.52 3.44
CA VAL A 130 -6.44 -10.17 4.56
C VAL A 130 -6.01 -8.70 4.43
N PRO A 131 -5.69 -8.01 5.55
CA PRO A 131 -5.18 -6.64 5.48
C PRO A 131 -3.85 -6.55 4.75
N TYR A 132 -3.60 -5.40 4.10
CA TYR A 132 -2.31 -5.09 3.50
C TYR A 132 -1.79 -3.72 3.95
N VAL A 133 -0.45 -3.59 4.02
CA VAL A 133 0.25 -2.36 4.40
C VAL A 133 1.32 -2.08 3.36
N ALA A 134 1.41 -0.85 2.87
CA ALA A 134 2.37 -0.46 1.85
C ALA A 134 3.44 0.49 2.39
N VAL A 135 4.65 0.38 1.84
CA VAL A 135 5.71 1.40 1.96
C VAL A 135 5.74 2.26 0.69
N VAL A 136 6.37 3.43 0.76
CA VAL A 136 6.54 4.33 -0.39
C VAL A 136 7.73 3.87 -1.25
N GLY A 137 7.55 3.79 -2.56
CA GLY A 137 8.65 3.63 -3.52
C GLY A 137 9.10 4.94 -4.17
N ASN A 138 10.13 4.88 -5.01
CA ASN A 138 10.67 6.10 -5.62
C ASN A 138 9.71 6.62 -6.68
N HIS A 139 9.03 5.75 -7.43
CA HIS A 139 8.02 6.19 -8.40
C HIS A 139 6.76 6.78 -7.72
N ASP A 140 6.49 6.39 -6.47
CA ASP A 140 5.41 6.96 -5.67
C ASP A 140 5.70 8.39 -5.20
N ALA A 141 6.97 8.80 -5.22
CA ALA A 141 7.44 10.05 -4.63
C ALA A 141 7.78 11.14 -5.66
N ILE A 142 7.45 10.93 -6.95
CA ILE A 142 7.63 11.94 -8.00
C ILE A 142 6.38 12.82 -8.16
N ASN A 143 6.55 14.02 -8.72
CA ASN A 143 5.47 14.98 -8.94
C ASN A 143 4.66 15.26 -7.65
N ASN A 144 3.34 15.07 -7.69
CA ASN A 144 2.42 15.21 -6.54
C ASN A 144 2.22 13.87 -5.80
N GLY A 145 3.05 12.87 -6.09
CA GLY A 145 2.93 11.51 -5.58
C GLY A 145 3.15 11.44 -4.07
N LYS A 146 4.02 12.30 -3.51
CA LYS A 146 4.21 12.43 -2.06
C LYS A 146 2.90 12.80 -1.35
N GLU A 147 2.24 13.83 -1.83
CA GLU A 147 0.97 14.29 -1.30
C GLU A 147 -0.13 13.24 -1.49
N ALA A 148 -0.16 12.57 -2.64
CA ALA A 148 -1.11 11.49 -2.93
C ALA A 148 -0.89 10.28 -2.00
N PHE A 149 0.35 9.80 -1.87
CA PHE A 149 0.73 8.72 -0.97
C PHE A 149 0.36 9.08 0.47
N THR A 150 0.69 10.29 0.94
CA THR A 150 0.36 10.71 2.30
C THR A 150 -1.16 10.74 2.53
N ALA A 151 -1.92 11.23 1.55
CA ALA A 151 -3.38 11.29 1.65
C ALA A 151 -4.03 9.88 1.66
N MET A 152 -3.47 8.93 0.91
CA MET A 152 -4.01 7.57 0.78
C MET A 152 -3.49 6.60 1.84
N TYR A 153 -2.19 6.60 2.13
CA TYR A 153 -1.50 5.62 2.96
C TYR A 153 -1.04 6.18 4.31
N GLY A 154 -0.89 7.50 4.45
CA GLY A 154 -0.44 8.15 5.69
C GLY A 154 1.08 8.37 5.73
N ASP A 155 1.65 8.32 6.93
CA ASP A 155 3.07 8.59 7.15
C ASP A 155 3.98 7.59 6.40
N TYR A 156 5.12 8.08 5.90
CA TYR A 156 6.09 7.25 5.17
C TYR A 156 6.89 6.30 6.06
N ASP A 157 7.17 6.75 7.28
CA ASP A 157 7.89 6.03 8.32
C ASP A 157 6.88 5.61 9.40
N ILE A 158 6.58 4.31 9.49
CA ILE A 158 5.64 3.76 10.47
C ILE A 158 6.18 2.46 11.05
N SER A 159 5.67 2.08 12.23
CA SER A 159 6.00 0.79 12.82
C SER A 159 4.80 0.18 13.53
N PHE A 160 4.77 -1.15 13.60
CA PHE A 160 3.72 -1.88 14.27
C PHE A 160 4.23 -3.23 14.78
N ALA A 161 3.42 -3.90 15.59
CA ALA A 161 3.77 -5.19 16.19
C ALA A 161 2.72 -6.25 15.89
N VAL A 162 3.17 -7.49 15.73
CA VAL A 162 2.33 -8.69 15.56
C VAL A 162 2.96 -9.83 16.35
N GLY A 163 2.22 -10.43 17.28
CA GLY A 163 2.77 -11.44 18.19
C GLY A 163 4.03 -10.93 18.89
N ASN A 164 5.13 -11.67 18.78
CA ASN A 164 6.44 -11.29 19.30
C ASN A 164 7.37 -10.67 18.25
N SER A 165 6.79 -10.00 17.25
CA SER A 165 7.54 -9.39 16.14
C SER A 165 7.25 -7.90 15.99
N LYS A 166 8.28 -7.12 15.67
CA LYS A 166 8.21 -5.71 15.31
C LYS A 166 8.46 -5.54 13.81
N PHE A 167 7.62 -4.75 13.15
CA PHE A 167 7.76 -4.34 11.76
C PHE A 167 8.06 -2.84 11.73
N ILE A 168 9.16 -2.46 11.09
CA ILE A 168 9.59 -1.07 10.90
C ILE A 168 9.56 -0.81 9.40
N LEU A 169 8.60 0.00 8.96
CA LEU A 169 8.43 0.40 7.57
C LEU A 169 9.11 1.75 7.40
N LEU A 170 10.14 1.78 6.56
CA LEU A 170 11.08 2.91 6.44
C LEU A 170 11.08 3.44 5.01
N ASN A 171 10.96 4.75 4.87
CA ASN A 171 11.21 5.44 3.63
C ASN A 171 12.71 5.44 3.30
N THR A 172 13.09 4.95 2.13
CA THR A 172 14.49 4.89 1.68
C THR A 172 14.75 5.64 0.38
N ASN A 173 13.78 6.43 -0.09
CA ASN A 173 13.83 7.17 -1.35
C ASN A 173 14.69 8.43 -1.25
N TYR A 174 16.00 8.25 -1.05
CA TYR A 174 16.96 9.33 -0.77
C TYR A 174 16.99 10.40 -1.87
N LEU A 175 16.90 10.00 -3.15
CA LEU A 175 16.98 10.91 -4.30
C LEU A 175 15.69 11.72 -4.50
N GLU A 176 14.54 11.09 -4.29
CA GLU A 176 13.23 11.71 -4.52
C GLU A 176 12.84 12.65 -3.36
N PHE A 177 13.43 12.47 -2.19
CA PHE A 177 13.25 13.32 -1.02
C PHE A 177 14.40 14.33 -0.85
N ASP A 178 14.66 14.80 0.36
CA ASP A 178 15.57 15.89 0.68
C ASP A 178 16.97 15.42 1.09
N LYS A 179 17.35 14.19 0.72
CA LYS A 179 18.61 13.51 1.12
C LYS A 179 18.79 13.32 2.64
N GLN A 180 17.78 13.64 3.45
CA GLN A 180 17.72 13.27 4.87
C GLN A 180 17.01 11.93 5.09
N VAL A 181 16.41 11.38 4.02
CA VAL A 181 15.82 10.04 3.93
C VAL A 181 16.90 9.05 3.49
N PRO A 182 17.02 7.85 4.10
CA PRO A 182 16.25 7.36 5.24
C PRO A 182 16.58 8.08 6.55
N ASN A 183 15.57 8.26 7.41
CA ASN A 183 15.75 8.82 8.75
C ASN A 183 16.36 7.77 9.70
N LEU A 184 17.68 7.64 9.66
CA LEU A 184 18.41 6.64 10.46
C LEU A 184 18.40 6.91 11.98
N ASN A 185 18.11 8.14 12.41
CA ASN A 185 17.92 8.43 13.83
C ASN A 185 16.60 7.84 14.34
N TRP A 186 15.52 8.05 13.59
CA TRP A 186 14.21 7.44 13.89
C TRP A 186 14.28 5.91 13.83
N LEU A 187 14.95 5.35 12.82
CA LEU A 187 15.18 3.90 12.74
C LEU A 187 15.87 3.37 14.00
N GLU A 188 16.91 4.05 14.49
CA GLU A 188 17.61 3.64 15.72
C GLU A 188 16.68 3.68 16.95
N GLU A 189 15.79 4.66 17.04
CA GLU A 189 14.79 4.75 18.12
C GLU A 189 13.80 3.58 18.06
N GLU A 190 13.30 3.23 16.88
CA GLU A 190 12.41 2.09 16.69
C GLU A 190 13.10 0.75 16.96
N LEU A 191 14.37 0.60 16.57
CA LEU A 191 15.18 -0.58 16.87
C LEU A 191 15.43 -0.72 18.39
N LYS A 192 15.67 0.38 19.11
CA LYS A 192 15.77 0.37 20.57
C LYS A 192 14.43 -0.02 21.22
N ALA A 193 13.33 0.54 20.72
CA ALA A 193 11.99 0.19 21.19
C ALA A 193 11.59 -1.26 20.87
N ALA A 194 12.29 -1.89 19.91
CA ALA A 194 12.10 -3.28 19.53
C ALA A 194 12.87 -4.29 20.40
N ALA A 195 13.62 -3.84 21.42
CA ALA A 195 14.50 -4.69 22.22
C ALA A 195 13.82 -5.91 22.89
N ASP A 196 12.52 -5.83 23.16
CA ASP A 196 11.75 -6.91 23.79
C ASP A 196 11.07 -7.86 22.78
N TYR A 197 11.21 -7.63 21.47
CA TYR A 197 10.66 -8.49 20.42
C TYR A 197 11.70 -9.52 19.96
N GLU A 198 11.28 -10.75 19.72
CA GLU A 198 12.16 -11.81 19.19
C GLU A 198 12.51 -11.60 17.72
N ASN A 199 11.58 -11.02 16.96
CA ASN A 199 11.78 -10.79 15.54
C ASN A 199 11.60 -9.31 15.17
N VAL A 200 12.54 -8.77 14.41
CA VAL A 200 12.49 -7.39 13.93
C VAL A 200 12.68 -7.38 12.43
N PHE A 201 11.65 -6.96 11.72
CA PHE A 201 11.64 -6.84 10.25
C PHE A 201 11.73 -5.36 9.88
N VAL A 202 12.78 -4.98 9.15
CA VAL A 202 12.86 -3.64 8.54
C VAL A 202 12.46 -3.77 7.09
N VAL A 203 11.46 -3.01 6.67
CA VAL A 203 10.83 -3.09 5.35
C VAL A 203 10.93 -1.74 4.68
N SER A 204 11.46 -1.70 3.46
CA SER A 204 11.58 -0.47 2.68
C SER A 204 11.54 -0.79 1.19
N HIS A 205 11.43 0.21 0.33
CA HIS A 205 11.40 -0.05 -1.11
C HIS A 205 12.80 -0.29 -1.67
N ILE A 206 13.66 0.74 -1.62
CA ILE A 206 15.02 0.68 -2.16
C ILE A 206 15.93 -0.09 -1.20
N PRO A 207 16.63 -1.15 -1.65
CA PRO A 207 17.56 -1.88 -0.81
C PRO A 207 18.84 -1.09 -0.53
N PRO A 208 19.47 -1.29 0.64
CA PRO A 208 20.71 -0.59 1.03
C PRO A 208 21.93 -0.92 0.16
N THR A 209 21.81 -1.81 -0.83
CA THR A 209 22.86 -2.09 -1.81
C THR A 209 22.76 -1.23 -3.06
N ASN A 210 21.66 -0.52 -3.24
CA ASN A 210 21.44 0.36 -4.37
C ASN A 210 21.95 1.77 -4.06
N THR A 211 22.37 2.48 -5.10
CA THR A 211 22.93 3.83 -4.98
C THR A 211 21.87 4.86 -4.61
N GLU A 212 20.64 4.61 -5.02
CA GLU A 212 19.44 5.40 -4.79
C GLU A 212 19.01 5.41 -3.31
N PHE A 213 19.57 4.50 -2.49
CA PHE A 213 19.45 4.50 -1.03
C PHE A 213 20.31 5.61 -0.37
N GLY A 214 21.24 6.20 -1.12
CA GLY A 214 22.30 7.06 -0.60
C GLY A 214 23.47 6.24 -0.06
N GLU A 215 24.58 6.20 -0.80
CA GLU A 215 25.78 5.45 -0.44
C GLU A 215 26.30 5.78 0.98
N GLU A 216 26.14 7.04 1.40
CA GLU A 216 26.52 7.49 2.74
C GLU A 216 25.71 6.86 3.88
N ASN A 217 24.53 6.32 3.58
CA ASN A 217 23.62 5.76 4.59
C ASN A 217 23.86 4.27 4.80
N GLN A 218 24.45 3.58 3.82
CA GLN A 218 24.50 2.11 3.76
C GLN A 218 25.22 1.50 4.98
N GLU A 219 26.40 2.02 5.32
CA GLU A 219 27.19 1.50 6.44
C GLU A 219 26.46 1.72 7.78
N ARG A 220 25.93 2.92 8.02
CA ARG A 220 25.22 3.23 9.27
C ARG A 220 23.95 2.38 9.39
N TYR A 221 23.17 2.25 8.31
CA TYR A 221 21.98 1.40 8.28
C TYR A 221 22.32 -0.05 8.64
N ALA A 222 23.31 -0.64 7.96
CA ALA A 222 23.72 -2.02 8.22
C ALA A 222 24.23 -2.22 9.65
N ASN A 223 24.99 -1.26 10.19
CA ASN A 223 25.49 -1.33 11.56
C ASN A 223 24.37 -1.23 12.59
N LEU A 224 23.36 -0.38 12.36
CA LEU A 224 22.18 -0.30 13.23
C LEU A 224 21.42 -1.64 13.24
N LEU A 225 21.10 -2.19 12.07
CA LEU A 225 20.36 -3.45 12.00
C LEU A 225 21.12 -4.60 12.65
N LYS A 226 22.43 -4.70 12.46
CA LYS A 226 23.27 -5.70 13.16
C LYS A 226 23.32 -5.47 14.67
N GLN A 227 23.52 -4.24 15.11
CA GLN A 227 23.62 -3.90 16.54
C GLN A 227 22.34 -4.28 17.32
N TYR A 228 21.18 -4.12 16.69
CA TYR A 228 19.89 -4.42 17.29
C TYR A 228 19.29 -5.75 16.83
N ASN A 229 20.11 -6.65 16.24
CA ASN A 229 19.72 -8.00 15.82
C ASN A 229 18.45 -8.05 14.94
N ALA A 230 18.36 -7.16 13.95
CA ALA A 230 17.26 -7.20 12.99
C ALA A 230 17.22 -8.56 12.26
N THR A 231 16.06 -9.21 12.27
CA THR A 231 15.86 -10.54 11.70
C THR A 231 15.98 -10.53 10.19
N PHE A 232 15.39 -9.54 9.52
CA PHE A 232 15.48 -9.35 8.07
C PHE A 232 15.41 -7.88 7.68
N SER A 233 16.11 -7.56 6.60
CA SER A 233 15.96 -6.32 5.83
C SER A 233 15.26 -6.66 4.51
N LEU A 234 14.02 -6.23 4.33
CA LEU A 234 13.09 -6.65 3.27
C LEU A 234 12.81 -5.53 2.27
N HIS A 235 12.93 -5.81 0.98
CA HIS A 235 12.92 -4.80 -0.08
C HIS A 235 12.20 -5.21 -1.38
N GLY A 236 11.90 -4.22 -2.23
CA GLY A 236 11.45 -4.38 -3.62
C GLY A 236 12.48 -3.81 -4.60
N HIS A 237 12.03 -2.96 -5.53
CA HIS A 237 12.81 -2.03 -6.37
C HIS A 237 13.62 -2.68 -7.50
N ASN A 238 14.31 -3.79 -7.25
CA ASN A 238 15.15 -4.44 -8.25
C ASN A 238 14.37 -5.41 -9.17
N HIS A 239 13.04 -5.48 -9.03
CA HIS A 239 12.12 -6.31 -9.82
C HIS A 239 12.52 -7.79 -9.90
N SER A 240 13.36 -8.27 -8.99
CA SER A 240 13.92 -9.61 -9.00
C SER A 240 14.10 -10.15 -7.59
N TYR A 241 13.74 -11.42 -7.40
CA TYR A 241 13.96 -12.08 -6.14
C TYR A 241 15.45 -12.26 -5.88
N LYS A 242 15.90 -11.83 -4.70
CA LYS A 242 17.28 -12.01 -4.26
C LYS A 242 17.34 -12.17 -2.75
N TYR A 243 17.98 -13.25 -2.30
CA TYR A 243 18.25 -13.47 -0.88
C TYR A 243 19.77 -13.57 -0.69
N HIS A 244 20.34 -12.67 0.11
CA HIS A 244 21.79 -12.50 0.22
C HIS A 244 22.22 -11.81 1.52
N PHE A 245 23.53 -11.68 1.71
CA PHE A 245 24.17 -11.19 2.94
C PHE A 245 25.22 -10.11 2.62
N PRO A 246 24.80 -8.93 2.15
CA PRO A 246 25.74 -7.92 1.65
C PRO A 246 26.56 -7.26 2.77
N PHE A 247 26.16 -7.38 4.03
CA PHE A 247 26.80 -6.72 5.18
C PHE A 247 27.31 -7.68 6.27
N GLY A 248 27.44 -8.98 5.95
CA GLY A 248 27.77 -10.06 6.89
C GLY A 248 26.62 -11.08 7.01
N GLU A 249 26.94 -12.28 7.48
CA GLU A 249 25.97 -13.38 7.64
C GLU A 249 24.91 -13.08 8.72
N GLU A 250 25.15 -12.09 9.58
CA GLU A 250 24.27 -11.66 10.65
C GLU A 250 23.06 -10.84 10.16
N LEU A 251 23.12 -10.28 8.95
CA LEU A 251 22.05 -9.46 8.39
C LEU A 251 21.58 -10.00 7.04
N PRO A 252 20.56 -10.87 7.03
CA PRO A 252 19.94 -11.30 5.79
C PRO A 252 19.17 -10.15 5.14
N VAL A 253 19.41 -9.98 3.84
CA VAL A 253 18.67 -9.06 2.97
C VAL A 253 17.86 -9.88 1.98
N LEU A 254 16.56 -9.59 1.89
CA LEU A 254 15.67 -10.19 0.91
C LEU A 254 15.00 -9.11 0.07
N GLU A 255 15.15 -9.23 -1.23
CA GLU A 255 14.46 -8.44 -2.24
C GLU A 255 13.40 -9.34 -2.89
N THR A 256 12.14 -8.87 -2.97
CA THR A 256 11.08 -9.55 -3.74
C THR A 256 11.10 -9.06 -5.18
N ALA A 257 10.62 -9.89 -6.11
CA ALA A 257 10.37 -9.43 -7.46
C ALA A 257 9.09 -8.60 -7.56
N ALA A 258 8.98 -7.91 -8.69
CA ALA A 258 7.77 -7.22 -9.11
C ALA A 258 6.60 -8.18 -9.28
N THR A 259 5.39 -7.68 -9.04
CA THR A 259 4.13 -8.40 -9.29
C THR A 259 4.04 -8.96 -10.71
N GLU A 260 4.64 -8.29 -11.70
CA GLU A 260 4.80 -8.76 -13.09
C GLU A 260 5.31 -10.21 -13.18
N LYS A 261 6.21 -10.59 -12.27
CA LYS A 261 6.83 -11.92 -12.27
C LYS A 261 5.91 -13.01 -11.73
N LEU A 262 4.70 -12.65 -11.29
CA LEU A 262 3.71 -13.55 -10.71
C LEU A 262 4.31 -14.39 -9.58
N GLU A 263 5.06 -13.71 -8.71
CA GLU A 263 5.68 -14.31 -7.54
C GLU A 263 5.60 -13.41 -6.32
N TYR A 264 5.69 -14.03 -5.15
CA TYR A 264 5.75 -13.36 -3.86
C TYR A 264 6.48 -14.25 -2.85
N VAL A 265 6.84 -13.67 -1.70
CA VAL A 265 7.51 -14.41 -0.62
C VAL A 265 6.57 -14.54 0.57
N VAL A 266 6.35 -15.76 1.05
CA VAL A 266 5.61 -16.01 2.30
C VAL A 266 6.61 -16.21 3.42
N PHE A 267 6.52 -15.38 4.45
CA PHE A 267 7.20 -15.59 5.72
C PHE A 267 6.30 -16.34 6.68
N THR A 268 6.87 -17.27 7.44
CA THR A 268 6.23 -17.95 8.57
C THR A 268 7.07 -17.68 9.81
N VAL A 269 6.44 -17.07 10.82
CA VAL A 269 7.05 -16.72 12.10
C VAL A 269 6.41 -17.57 13.19
N ALA A 270 7.22 -18.35 13.91
CA ALA A 270 6.77 -19.22 15.00
C ALA A 270 7.76 -19.11 16.17
N GLY A 271 7.45 -18.24 17.13
CA GLY A 271 8.41 -17.84 18.18
C GLY A 271 9.61 -17.13 17.56
N ASP A 272 10.82 -17.60 17.90
CA ASP A 272 12.11 -17.11 17.37
C ASP A 272 12.47 -17.71 16.00
N ASN A 273 11.69 -18.69 15.51
CA ASN A 273 11.95 -19.33 14.24
C ASN A 273 11.22 -18.60 13.10
N VAL A 274 12.01 -18.01 12.20
CA VAL A 274 11.52 -17.38 10.97
C VAL A 274 11.98 -18.19 9.76
N SER A 275 11.01 -18.60 8.95
CA SER A 275 11.27 -19.25 7.67
C SER A 275 10.53 -18.52 6.56
N PHE A 276 11.00 -18.64 5.32
CA PHE A 276 10.33 -18.05 4.17
C PHE A 276 10.33 -18.99 2.97
N LYS A 277 9.37 -18.78 2.08
CA LYS A 277 9.23 -19.51 0.83
C LYS A 277 8.86 -18.55 -0.30
N ARG A 278 9.65 -18.60 -1.38
CA ARG A 278 9.26 -18.01 -2.67
C ARG A 278 8.15 -18.84 -3.31
N VAL A 279 7.07 -18.17 -3.70
CA VAL A 279 5.91 -18.78 -4.36
C VAL A 279 5.84 -18.24 -5.78
N LEU A 280 5.74 -19.13 -6.77
CA LEU A 280 5.51 -18.82 -8.18
C LEU A 280 4.07 -19.23 -8.52
N ILE A 281 3.33 -18.39 -9.24
CA ILE A 281 1.92 -18.58 -9.60
C ILE A 281 1.79 -19.20 -11.00
#